data_AF-A0AAE9TAL2-F1
#
_entry.id   AF-A0AAE9TAL2-F1
#
_cell.length_a   1.000
_cell.length_b   1.000
_cell.length_c   1.000
_cell.angle_alpha   90.00
_cell.angle_beta   90.00
_cell.angle_gamma   90.00
#
_symmetry.space_group_name_H-M   'P 1'
#
loop_
_entity.id
_entity.type
_entity.pdbx_description
1 polymer ?
#
loop_
_entity_poly.entity_id
_entity_poly.type
_entity_poly.pdbx_seq_one_letter_code
_entity_poly.pdbx_strand_id
1 'polypeptide(L)'
;MYHFVPYYNPFDYYHEYVRQIDPEVTRMINLLNQERQKAGLNPLSINNRLTQVAQLKANDVATTGNCQHYSPTFGGDEGKMLKDAGITGVKFGWILYCGQPGTVEEAINWWMNISTTGHKQQILTPSFNYFGVATAVSQNGTRTWSVIFQEAQQAPTESTGWRSFELAPANSASTNGGISSVSRIKNSMEVWWIGANGSVQGAYWYEGGQWQRYELAPAGSASPNGGISAVSRIPNSMEVWWIGANGSVQGAYWYEGGQWQRYELAPAGSASPNGGISAVSRIPNSMEVWWIGANGSVQDAYWYEGGQWQRFELAPAGSASTNGAISAVSRINNSMEVWWIGANGSVQDAYWYEGGQWQRFELAPAGSASTNGTISAVSRIPNSMEVWWIGANGSVQDAYWYEGGQWQRFELAPAGSASTNGAISAVSRIPNSMEVWWIGANGSVQDAYWYEGGQWQRFELAPAGSASTNGAISAVSRVPNSMEIWWIGANGSVQDTYWYG
;
A
#
# COMPACT_ATOMS: atom_id res chain seq x y z
N MET A 1 -27.58 -1.01 -46.24
CA MET A 1 -26.28 -0.63 -45.64
C MET A 1 -26.60 0.03 -44.31
N TYR A 2 -26.74 -0.76 -43.24
CA TYR A 2 -27.10 -0.26 -41.91
C TYR A 2 -25.85 0.29 -41.25
N HIS A 3 -25.78 1.62 -41.09
CA HIS A 3 -24.76 2.28 -40.28
C HIS A 3 -25.09 2.03 -38.81
N PHE A 4 -24.25 1.23 -38.14
CA PHE A 4 -24.18 1.22 -36.68
C PHE A 4 -23.63 2.57 -36.23
N VAL A 5 -24.43 3.34 -35.50
CA VAL A 5 -23.94 4.42 -34.65
C VAL A 5 -23.48 3.77 -33.35
N PRO A 6 -22.20 3.82 -32.96
CA PRO A 6 -21.78 3.27 -31.69
C PRO A 6 -22.41 4.04 -30.53
N TYR A 7 -22.89 3.31 -29.54
CA TYR A 7 -23.37 3.84 -28.28
C TYR A 7 -22.20 4.55 -27.59
N TYR A 8 -22.27 5.88 -27.47
CA TYR A 8 -21.23 6.71 -26.89
C TYR A 8 -21.27 6.56 -25.37
N ASN A 9 -20.19 6.05 -24.76
CA ASN A 9 -20.04 6.03 -23.32
C ASN A 9 -19.51 7.41 -22.85
N PRO A 10 -20.28 8.23 -22.11
CA PRO A 10 -19.84 9.56 -21.68
C PRO A 10 -18.71 9.52 -20.63
N PHE A 11 -18.23 8.34 -20.21
CA PHE A 11 -17.09 8.20 -19.31
C PHE A 11 -15.71 8.23 -20.02
N ASP A 12 -15.65 8.17 -21.36
CA ASP A 12 -14.38 8.00 -22.10
C ASP A 12 -13.67 9.31 -22.52
N TYR A 13 -14.12 10.49 -22.07
CA TYR A 13 -13.49 11.77 -22.44
C TYR A 13 -13.25 12.68 -21.23
N TYR A 14 -12.24 12.38 -20.43
CA TYR A 14 -11.60 13.34 -19.52
C TYR A 14 -10.15 12.90 -19.22
N HIS A 15 -9.26 13.09 -20.20
CA HIS A 15 -7.81 12.86 -20.03
C HIS A 15 -6.95 14.14 -20.05
N GLU A 16 -7.55 15.32 -19.97
CA GLU A 16 -6.80 16.56 -19.76
C GLU A 16 -7.45 17.39 -18.64
N TYR A 17 -6.59 17.94 -17.77
CA TYR A 17 -6.89 18.88 -16.67
C TYR A 17 -7.21 18.34 -15.26
N VAL A 18 -6.36 17.47 -14.70
CA VAL A 18 -6.23 17.35 -13.24
C VAL A 18 -5.12 18.31 -12.77
N ARG A 19 -5.44 19.60 -12.70
CA ARG A 19 -4.69 20.57 -11.86
C ARG A 19 -5.27 20.53 -10.45
N GLN A 20 -4.43 20.77 -9.45
CA GLN A 20 -4.76 21.17 -8.06
C GLN A 20 -6.25 21.18 -7.72
N ILE A 21 -6.69 20.40 -6.71
CA ILE A 21 -8.05 20.52 -6.14
C ILE A 21 -8.35 22.00 -5.98
N ASP A 22 -9.42 22.46 -6.65
CA ASP A 22 -9.86 23.86 -6.62
C ASP A 22 -9.88 24.33 -5.14
N PRO A 23 -9.20 25.43 -4.80
CA PRO A 23 -9.21 25.95 -3.43
C PRO A 23 -10.62 26.13 -2.86
N GLU A 24 -11.60 26.45 -3.70
CA GLU A 24 -13.01 26.55 -3.29
C GLU A 24 -13.61 25.17 -2.99
N VAL A 25 -13.26 24.13 -3.75
CA VAL A 25 -13.69 22.74 -3.47
C VAL A 25 -13.08 22.26 -2.15
N THR A 26 -11.79 22.54 -1.92
CA THR A 26 -11.14 22.25 -0.63
C THR A 26 -11.82 22.98 0.53
N ARG A 27 -12.19 24.24 0.31
CA ARG A 27 -12.93 25.04 1.30
C ARG A 27 -14.32 24.46 1.58
N MET A 28 -15.04 24.05 0.55
CA MET A 28 -16.36 23.42 0.66
C MET A 28 -16.32 22.13 1.49
N ILE A 29 -15.34 21.26 1.20
CA ILE A 29 -15.09 20.02 1.96
C ILE A 29 -14.91 20.30 3.45
N ASN A 30 -14.06 21.28 3.77
CA ASN A 30 -13.78 21.66 5.14
C ASN A 30 -15.03 22.18 5.87
N LEU A 31 -15.84 23.04 5.23
CA LEU A 31 -17.04 23.58 5.87
C LEU A 31 -18.13 22.52 6.06
N LEU A 32 -18.36 21.63 5.09
CA LEU A 32 -19.30 20.51 5.25
C LEU A 32 -18.92 19.61 6.43
N ASN A 33 -17.63 19.30 6.57
CA ASN A 33 -17.12 18.51 7.69
C ASN A 33 -17.18 19.25 9.03
N GLN A 34 -16.98 20.56 9.05
CA GLN A 34 -17.18 21.38 10.25
C GLN A 34 -18.64 21.34 10.72
N GLU A 35 -19.61 21.43 9.79
CA GLU A 35 -21.04 21.31 10.14
C GLU A 35 -21.39 19.94 10.71
N ARG A 36 -20.80 18.86 10.18
CA ARG A 36 -20.95 17.51 10.73
C ARG A 36 -20.33 17.37 12.12
N GLN A 37 -19.14 17.92 12.33
CA GLN A 37 -18.47 17.91 13.63
C GLN A 37 -19.27 18.68 14.69
N LYS A 38 -19.85 19.84 14.34
CA LYS A 38 -20.76 20.59 15.23
C LYS A 38 -21.98 19.76 15.66
N ALA A 39 -22.42 18.83 14.82
CA ALA A 39 -23.51 17.89 15.11
C ALA A 39 -23.05 16.61 15.83
N GLY A 40 -21.78 16.49 16.21
CA GLY A 40 -21.22 15.31 16.87
C GLY A 40 -20.98 14.12 15.93
N LEU A 41 -20.93 14.36 14.62
CA LEU A 41 -20.71 13.32 13.60
C LEU A 41 -19.25 13.31 13.12
N ASN A 42 -18.81 12.13 12.67
CA ASN A 42 -17.49 11.97 12.05
C ASN A 42 -17.42 12.75 10.72
N PRO A 43 -16.24 13.33 10.41
CA PRO A 43 -16.01 13.94 9.10
C PRO A 43 -16.05 12.88 7.99
N LEU A 44 -16.56 13.27 6.83
CA LEU A 44 -16.59 12.46 5.61
C LEU A 44 -15.24 12.51 4.91
N SER A 45 -14.87 11.39 4.30
CA SER A 45 -13.67 11.27 3.45
C SER A 45 -14.04 11.50 1.98
N ILE A 46 -13.15 12.15 1.21
CA ILE A 46 -13.39 12.31 -0.23
C ILE A 46 -13.29 10.96 -0.95
N ASN A 47 -14.20 10.73 -1.89
CA ASN A 47 -14.18 9.59 -2.80
C ASN A 47 -14.15 10.08 -4.25
N ASN A 48 -13.11 9.69 -5.00
CA ASN A 48 -12.86 10.18 -6.35
C ASN A 48 -13.95 9.76 -7.35
N ARG A 49 -14.56 8.59 -7.21
CA ARG A 49 -15.64 8.15 -8.10
C ARG A 49 -16.91 8.97 -7.87
N LEU A 50 -17.22 9.31 -6.62
CA LEU A 50 -18.31 10.24 -6.32
C LEU A 50 -18.00 11.65 -6.84
N THR A 51 -16.75 12.10 -6.72
CA THR A 51 -16.31 13.40 -7.24
C THR A 51 -16.46 13.47 -8.76
N GLN A 52 -16.15 12.39 -9.48
CA GLN A 52 -16.37 12.31 -10.93
C GLN A 52 -17.85 12.46 -11.28
N VAL A 53 -18.75 11.74 -10.60
CA VAL A 53 -20.19 11.85 -10.84
C VAL A 53 -20.71 13.24 -10.46
N ALA A 54 -20.22 13.82 -9.36
CA ALA A 54 -20.55 15.18 -8.95
C ALA A 54 -20.06 16.21 -9.99
N GLN A 55 -18.89 16.02 -10.59
CA GLN A 55 -18.35 16.90 -11.62
C GLN A 55 -19.15 16.81 -12.92
N LEU A 56 -19.53 15.59 -13.35
CA LEU A 56 -20.45 15.40 -14.47
C LEU A 56 -21.76 16.13 -14.25
N LYS A 57 -22.31 16.04 -13.05
CA LYS A 57 -23.55 16.74 -12.69
C LYS A 57 -23.38 18.26 -12.71
N ALA A 58 -22.32 18.79 -12.09
CA ALA A 58 -22.04 20.22 -12.08
C ALA A 58 -21.85 20.77 -13.51
N ASN A 59 -21.13 20.05 -14.35
CA ASN A 59 -20.90 20.43 -15.75
C ASN A 59 -22.21 20.43 -16.57
N ASP A 60 -23.09 19.45 -16.35
CA ASP A 60 -24.39 19.37 -17.03
C ASP A 60 -25.28 20.57 -16.65
N VAL A 61 -25.35 20.91 -15.37
CA VAL A 61 -26.10 22.09 -14.90
C VAL A 61 -25.48 23.38 -15.45
N ALA A 62 -24.16 23.51 -15.44
CA ALA A 62 -23.48 24.69 -15.98
C ALA A 62 -23.68 24.86 -17.49
N THR A 63 -23.79 23.75 -18.22
CA THR A 63 -23.98 23.74 -19.69
C THR A 63 -25.42 24.01 -20.07
N THR A 64 -26.38 23.38 -19.38
CA THR A 64 -27.80 23.44 -19.73
C THR A 64 -28.54 24.59 -19.06
N GLY A 65 -27.98 25.15 -17.97
CA GLY A 65 -28.66 26.09 -17.09
C GLY A 65 -29.77 25.47 -16.24
N ASN A 66 -29.96 24.15 -16.30
CA ASN A 66 -31.05 23.46 -15.61
C ASN A 66 -30.61 23.01 -14.21
N CYS A 67 -30.82 23.86 -13.20
CA CYS A 67 -30.52 23.53 -11.80
C CYS A 67 -31.58 22.62 -11.18
N GLN A 68 -31.62 21.35 -11.61
CA GLN A 68 -32.54 20.31 -11.12
C GLN A 68 -31.77 19.00 -10.93
N HIS A 69 -32.26 18.11 -10.04
CA HIS A 69 -31.66 16.78 -9.84
C HIS A 69 -31.79 15.90 -11.08
N TYR A 70 -32.95 15.89 -11.72
CA TYR A 70 -33.13 15.20 -12.99
C TYR A 70 -32.31 15.86 -14.11
N SER A 71 -31.45 15.08 -14.75
CA SER A 71 -30.70 15.45 -15.95
C SER A 71 -31.29 14.75 -17.18
N PRO A 72 -31.82 15.50 -18.16
CA PRO A 72 -32.19 14.95 -19.45
C PRO A 72 -30.98 14.35 -20.19
N THR A 73 -29.78 14.92 -20.01
CA THR A 73 -28.52 14.47 -20.62
C THR A 73 -28.16 13.05 -20.18
N PHE A 74 -28.34 12.73 -18.90
CA PHE A 74 -28.05 11.39 -18.34
C PHE A 74 -29.30 10.50 -18.21
N GLY A 75 -30.46 10.99 -18.64
CA GLY A 75 -31.74 10.27 -18.60
C GLY A 75 -32.22 9.92 -17.19
N GLY A 76 -31.83 10.68 -16.16
CA GLY A 76 -32.16 10.39 -14.76
C GLY A 76 -31.54 11.37 -13.75
N ASP A 77 -31.72 11.06 -12.47
CA ASP A 77 -31.10 11.78 -11.36
C ASP A 77 -29.67 11.27 -11.05
N GLU A 78 -29.04 11.86 -10.05
CA GLU A 78 -27.71 11.47 -9.58
C GLU A 78 -27.67 10.00 -9.12
N GLY A 79 -28.79 9.46 -8.61
CA GLY A 79 -28.92 8.04 -8.29
C GLY A 79 -28.79 7.13 -9.53
N LYS A 80 -29.37 7.53 -10.66
CA LYS A 80 -29.14 6.84 -11.95
C LYS A 80 -27.69 7.02 -12.42
N MET A 81 -27.13 8.23 -12.34
CA MET A 81 -25.74 8.49 -12.74
C MET A 81 -24.74 7.64 -11.96
N LEU A 82 -24.97 7.46 -10.65
CA LEU A 82 -24.18 6.56 -9.80
C LEU A 82 -24.28 5.11 -10.25
N LYS A 83 -25.49 4.62 -10.57
CA LYS A 83 -25.70 3.26 -11.10
C LYS A 83 -24.99 3.05 -12.43
N ASP A 84 -25.10 4.01 -13.34
CA ASP A 84 -24.42 3.97 -14.65
C ASP A 84 -22.90 3.99 -14.48
N ALA A 85 -22.40 4.67 -13.46
CA ALA A 85 -20.98 4.66 -13.07
C ALA A 85 -20.56 3.38 -12.33
N GLY A 86 -21.43 2.38 -12.18
CA GLY A 86 -21.16 1.12 -11.49
C GLY A 86 -21.11 1.22 -9.96
N ILE A 87 -21.66 2.29 -9.38
CA ILE A 87 -21.69 2.57 -7.94
C ILE A 87 -23.08 2.15 -7.42
N THR A 88 -23.17 0.94 -6.90
CA THR A 88 -24.45 0.28 -6.53
C THR A 88 -24.38 -0.39 -5.15
N GLY A 89 -25.52 -0.81 -4.60
CA GLY A 89 -25.57 -1.67 -3.42
C GLY A 89 -25.33 -0.99 -2.07
N VAL A 90 -25.29 0.34 -2.02
CA VAL A 90 -25.12 1.11 -0.77
C VAL A 90 -26.06 2.31 -0.73
N LYS A 91 -26.23 2.92 0.43
CA LYS A 91 -27.05 4.11 0.58
C LYS A 91 -26.28 5.33 0.06
N PHE A 92 -26.95 6.12 -0.79
CA PHE A 92 -26.42 7.38 -1.29
C PHE A 92 -27.37 8.53 -0.96
N GLY A 93 -26.82 9.74 -1.00
CA GLY A 93 -27.56 10.99 -0.96
C GLY A 93 -26.88 12.00 -1.88
N TRP A 94 -27.57 13.07 -2.23
CA TRP A 94 -26.97 14.14 -3.03
C TRP A 94 -27.69 15.45 -2.74
N ILE A 95 -26.95 16.55 -2.89
CA ILE A 95 -27.46 17.91 -2.77
C ILE A 95 -26.85 18.75 -3.89
N LEU A 96 -27.63 19.73 -4.35
CA LEU A 96 -27.26 20.63 -5.42
C LEU A 96 -27.51 22.07 -4.97
N TYR A 97 -26.65 22.99 -5.37
CA TYR A 97 -26.85 24.42 -5.19
C TYR A 97 -26.41 25.17 -6.45
N CYS A 98 -27.19 26.16 -6.86
CA CYS A 98 -26.82 27.07 -7.94
C CYS A 98 -27.05 28.50 -7.47
N GLY A 99 -26.04 29.35 -7.62
CA GLY A 99 -26.10 30.73 -7.19
C GLY A 99 -25.19 31.64 -8.00
N GLN A 100 -25.45 32.93 -7.94
CA GLN A 100 -24.62 33.96 -8.54
C GLN A 100 -24.38 35.04 -7.47
N PRO A 101 -23.17 35.14 -6.89
CA PRO A 101 -21.92 34.47 -7.29
C PRO A 101 -21.81 32.99 -6.88
N GLY A 102 -22.60 32.55 -5.89
CA GLY A 102 -22.67 31.15 -5.47
C GLY A 102 -21.44 30.69 -4.69
N THR A 103 -20.96 31.53 -3.77
CA THR A 103 -19.75 31.23 -2.97
C THR A 103 -19.94 29.98 -2.09
N VAL A 104 -18.83 29.46 -1.58
CA VAL A 104 -18.84 28.32 -0.67
C VAL A 104 -19.71 28.61 0.57
N GLU A 105 -19.54 29.77 1.19
CA GLU A 105 -20.30 30.19 2.37
C GLU A 105 -21.80 30.38 2.07
N GLU A 106 -22.15 30.90 0.89
CA GLU A 106 -23.55 31.05 0.45
C GLU A 106 -24.23 29.68 0.33
N ALA A 107 -23.57 28.72 -0.32
CA ALA A 107 -24.09 27.37 -0.51
C ALA A 107 -24.25 26.62 0.83
N ILE A 108 -23.25 26.69 1.72
CA ILE A 108 -23.32 26.10 3.06
C ILE A 108 -24.48 26.70 3.86
N ASN A 109 -24.56 28.04 3.93
CA ASN A 109 -25.62 28.70 4.67
C ASN A 109 -27.00 28.35 4.09
N TRP A 110 -27.11 28.28 2.77
CA TRP A 110 -28.35 27.90 2.13
C TRP A 110 -28.78 26.47 2.49
N TRP A 111 -27.88 25.48 2.39
CA TRP A 111 -28.20 24.09 2.74
C TRP A 111 -28.49 23.89 4.23
N MET A 112 -27.76 24.57 5.11
CA MET A 112 -27.85 24.35 6.56
C MET A 112 -28.97 25.14 7.24
N ASN A 113 -29.33 26.32 6.70
CA ASN A 113 -30.18 27.27 7.42
C ASN A 113 -31.40 27.77 6.64
N ILE A 114 -31.38 27.74 5.29
CA ILE A 114 -32.44 28.36 4.48
C ILE A 114 -33.32 27.32 3.79
N SER A 115 -32.71 26.28 3.23
CA SER A 115 -33.40 25.30 2.40
C SER A 115 -34.35 24.42 3.20
N THR A 116 -35.54 24.15 2.66
CA THR A 116 -36.56 23.28 3.25
C THR A 116 -36.58 21.87 2.64
N THR A 117 -35.69 21.57 1.69
CA THR A 117 -35.77 20.37 0.83
C THR A 117 -34.87 19.21 1.28
N GLY A 118 -34.63 19.04 2.57
CA GLY A 118 -33.90 17.86 3.05
C GLY A 118 -32.37 17.98 3.07
N HIS A 119 -31.79 19.09 2.59
CA HIS A 119 -30.34 19.22 2.41
C HIS A 119 -29.54 19.09 3.70
N LYS A 120 -29.97 19.79 4.76
CA LYS A 120 -29.36 19.64 6.10
C LYS A 120 -29.40 18.20 6.58
N GLN A 121 -30.52 17.49 6.36
CA GLN A 121 -30.62 16.07 6.74
C GLN A 121 -29.62 15.21 5.95
N GLN A 122 -29.37 15.47 4.67
CA GLN A 122 -28.36 14.74 3.88
C GLN A 122 -26.95 15.00 4.42
N ILE A 123 -26.57 16.26 4.63
CA ILE A 123 -25.25 16.64 5.18
C ILE A 123 -25.02 15.97 6.53
N LEU A 124 -26.05 15.92 7.38
CA LEU A 124 -25.99 15.38 8.74
C LEU A 124 -26.45 13.92 8.85
N THR A 125 -26.52 13.17 7.75
CA THR A 125 -26.86 11.75 7.82
C THR A 125 -25.71 10.98 8.50
N PRO A 126 -25.96 10.30 9.65
CA PRO A 126 -24.89 9.65 10.41
C PRO A 126 -24.22 8.48 9.69
N SER A 127 -24.97 7.78 8.84
CA SER A 127 -24.49 6.60 8.11
C SER A 127 -23.59 6.93 6.92
N PHE A 128 -23.42 8.21 6.55
CA PHE A 128 -22.49 8.58 5.48
C PHE A 128 -21.05 8.62 5.98
N ASN A 129 -20.13 8.11 5.15
CA ASN A 129 -18.70 8.04 5.41
C ASN A 129 -17.87 8.70 4.31
N TYR A 130 -18.41 8.75 3.09
CA TYR A 130 -17.76 9.32 1.93
C TYR A 130 -18.61 10.41 1.28
N PHE A 131 -17.94 11.33 0.60
CA PHE A 131 -18.59 12.23 -0.35
C PHE A 131 -17.72 12.54 -1.57
N GLY A 132 -18.34 13.03 -2.63
CA GLY A 132 -17.68 13.70 -3.74
C GLY A 132 -18.19 15.13 -3.83
N VAL A 133 -17.30 16.09 -4.04
CA VAL A 133 -17.62 17.53 -4.10
C VAL A 133 -17.05 18.09 -5.39
N ALA A 134 -17.90 18.77 -6.15
CA ALA A 134 -17.50 19.38 -7.42
C ALA A 134 -18.21 20.70 -7.65
N THR A 135 -17.60 21.55 -8.50
CA THR A 135 -18.19 22.81 -8.93
C THR A 135 -17.98 23.04 -10.42
N ALA A 136 -18.88 23.83 -11.02
CA ALA A 136 -18.76 24.34 -12.38
C ALA A 136 -19.43 25.72 -12.46
N VAL A 137 -18.90 26.60 -13.32
CA VAL A 137 -19.46 27.94 -13.55
C VAL A 137 -19.97 28.01 -14.97
N SER A 138 -21.25 28.34 -15.12
CA SER A 138 -21.88 28.55 -16.43
C SER A 138 -21.42 29.86 -17.08
N GLN A 139 -21.67 30.01 -18.39
CA GLN A 139 -21.27 31.22 -19.13
C GLN A 139 -21.87 32.52 -18.57
N ASN A 140 -23.02 32.46 -17.90
CA ASN A 140 -23.65 33.63 -17.29
C ASN A 140 -23.12 33.95 -15.87
N GLY A 141 -22.13 33.21 -15.39
CA GLY A 141 -21.51 33.38 -14.08
C GLY A 141 -22.22 32.67 -12.93
N THR A 142 -23.28 31.89 -13.19
CA THR A 142 -23.90 31.05 -12.16
C THR A 142 -22.97 29.89 -11.80
N ARG A 143 -22.56 29.81 -10.52
CA ARG A 143 -21.78 28.70 -9.97
C ARG A 143 -22.72 27.61 -9.46
N THR A 144 -22.41 26.38 -9.83
CA THR A 144 -23.07 25.18 -9.35
C THR A 144 -22.16 24.43 -8.38
N TRP A 145 -22.71 23.96 -7.27
CA TRP A 145 -22.09 23.02 -6.34
C TRP A 145 -22.89 21.72 -6.34
N SER A 146 -22.22 20.62 -6.66
CA SER A 146 -22.78 19.27 -6.57
C SER A 146 -22.04 18.50 -5.48
N VAL A 147 -22.78 17.94 -4.53
CA VAL A 147 -22.21 17.08 -3.49
C VAL A 147 -22.98 15.78 -3.46
N ILE A 148 -22.25 14.68 -3.58
CA ILE A 148 -22.81 13.33 -3.53
C ILE A 148 -22.26 12.64 -2.28
N PHE A 149 -23.13 12.08 -1.48
CA PHE A 149 -22.82 11.36 -0.25
C PHE A 149 -23.00 9.86 -0.46
N GLN A 150 -22.18 9.10 0.26
CA GLN A 150 -22.23 7.66 0.24
C GLN A 150 -21.99 7.14 1.67
N GLU A 151 -22.85 6.22 2.10
CA GLU A 151 -22.55 5.34 3.22
C GLU A 151 -21.37 4.46 2.82
N ALA A 152 -20.45 4.23 3.75
CA ALA A 152 -19.41 3.24 3.48
C ALA A 152 -20.10 1.99 2.97
N GLN A 153 -19.59 1.44 1.86
CA GLN A 153 -20.00 0.10 1.51
C GLN A 153 -19.73 -0.73 2.75
N GLN A 154 -20.79 -1.20 3.41
CA GLN A 154 -20.61 -2.22 4.42
C GLN A 154 -19.80 -3.27 3.69
N ALA A 155 -18.56 -3.45 4.12
CA ALA A 155 -17.80 -4.62 3.76
C ALA A 155 -18.78 -5.76 3.96
N PRO A 156 -19.14 -6.48 2.89
CA PRO A 156 -20.40 -7.22 2.79
C PRO A 156 -20.55 -8.05 4.03
N THR A 157 -21.45 -7.66 4.96
CA THR A 157 -21.54 -8.12 6.37
C THR A 157 -20.54 -9.22 6.62
N GLU A 158 -19.30 -8.85 6.93
CA GLU A 158 -18.21 -9.80 6.75
C GLU A 158 -18.45 -11.02 7.62
N SER A 159 -18.66 -12.16 6.96
CA SER A 159 -18.45 -13.45 7.58
C SER A 159 -17.10 -13.38 8.31
N THR A 160 -17.11 -13.62 9.62
CA THR A 160 -15.89 -13.76 10.42
C THR A 160 -14.99 -14.82 9.77
N GLY A 161 -13.85 -14.44 9.21
CA GLY A 161 -12.89 -15.39 8.64
C GLY A 161 -12.04 -14.83 7.50
N TRP A 162 -10.96 -15.55 7.18
CA TRP A 162 -10.10 -15.27 6.04
C TRP A 162 -10.84 -15.37 4.72
N ARG A 163 -10.53 -14.48 3.79
CA ARG A 163 -11.00 -14.50 2.41
C ARG A 163 -9.82 -14.45 1.47
N SER A 164 -9.94 -15.12 0.34
CA SER A 164 -8.85 -15.23 -0.62
C SER A 164 -9.36 -15.03 -2.05
N PHE A 165 -8.54 -14.42 -2.89
CA PHE A 165 -8.77 -14.40 -4.34
C PHE A 165 -7.43 -14.32 -5.09
N GLU A 166 -7.50 -14.58 -6.39
CA GLU A 166 -6.35 -14.43 -7.27
C GLU A 166 -6.28 -12.99 -7.78
N LEU A 167 -5.28 -12.23 -7.35
CA LEU A 167 -5.03 -10.85 -7.80
C LEU A 167 -4.50 -10.81 -9.24
N ALA A 168 -3.66 -11.77 -9.61
CA ALA A 168 -3.14 -11.91 -10.96
C ALA A 168 -3.00 -13.39 -11.36
N PRO A 169 -3.36 -13.76 -12.61
CA PRO A 169 -3.39 -15.15 -13.05
C PRO A 169 -2.01 -15.80 -13.15
N ALA A 170 -2.00 -17.12 -13.32
CA ALA A 170 -0.80 -17.91 -13.53
C ALA A 170 0.18 -17.26 -14.53
N ASN A 171 1.48 -17.40 -14.25
CA ASN A 171 2.59 -16.78 -14.99
C ASN A 171 2.63 -15.23 -14.97
N SER A 172 1.87 -14.56 -14.09
CA SER A 172 1.96 -13.10 -13.92
C SER A 172 3.21 -12.66 -13.15
N ALA A 173 3.76 -13.53 -12.31
CA ALA A 173 4.92 -13.27 -11.46
C ALA A 173 6.03 -14.30 -11.66
N SER A 174 7.28 -13.89 -11.45
CA SER A 174 8.40 -14.81 -11.32
C SER A 174 8.24 -15.62 -10.04
N THR A 175 8.38 -16.94 -10.11
CA THR A 175 8.26 -17.85 -8.95
C THR A 175 9.38 -17.69 -7.92
N ASN A 176 10.42 -16.92 -8.23
CA ASN A 176 11.52 -16.57 -7.33
C ASN A 176 11.61 -15.05 -7.08
N GLY A 177 10.69 -14.27 -7.67
CA GLY A 177 10.76 -12.81 -7.65
C GLY A 177 10.19 -12.22 -6.36
N GLY A 178 10.66 -11.03 -6.01
CA GLY A 178 10.14 -10.29 -4.87
C GLY A 178 8.69 -9.80 -5.05
N ILE A 179 8.02 -9.60 -3.92
CA ILE A 179 6.74 -8.89 -3.78
C ILE A 179 6.87 -7.90 -2.62
N SER A 180 6.33 -6.69 -2.78
CA SER A 180 6.34 -5.67 -1.74
C SER A 180 5.04 -4.89 -1.79
N SER A 181 4.55 -4.46 -0.64
CA SER A 181 3.28 -3.78 -0.51
C SER A 181 3.37 -2.64 0.51
N VAL A 182 2.52 -1.64 0.33
CA VAL A 182 2.36 -0.51 1.24
C VAL A 182 0.89 -0.14 1.38
N SER A 183 0.56 0.50 2.48
CA SER A 183 -0.72 1.20 2.69
C SER A 183 -0.39 2.63 3.09
N ARG A 184 -0.46 3.56 2.14
CA ARG A 184 -0.15 4.98 2.36
C ARG A 184 -1.23 5.74 3.17
N ILE A 185 -2.48 5.30 3.06
CA ILE A 185 -3.62 5.79 3.84
C ILE A 185 -4.55 4.63 4.17
N LYS A 186 -5.39 4.76 5.22
CA LYS A 186 -6.33 3.72 5.68
C LYS A 186 -7.22 3.07 4.60
N ASN A 187 -7.41 3.77 3.47
CA ASN A 187 -8.35 3.43 2.41
C ASN A 187 -7.65 3.12 1.08
N SER A 188 -6.33 2.93 1.08
CA SER A 188 -5.59 2.50 -0.10
C SER A 188 -4.58 1.41 0.24
N MET A 189 -4.33 0.56 -0.74
CA MET A 189 -3.26 -0.42 -0.69
C MET A 189 -2.64 -0.52 -2.06
N GLU A 190 -1.33 -0.76 -2.08
CA GLU A 190 -0.56 -0.91 -3.29
C GLU A 190 0.41 -2.07 -3.12
N VAL A 191 0.52 -2.92 -4.14
CA VAL A 191 1.40 -4.09 -4.17
C VAL A 191 2.14 -4.14 -5.49
N TRP A 192 3.44 -4.44 -5.44
CA TRP A 192 4.31 -4.60 -6.59
C TRP A 192 5.02 -5.93 -6.55
N TRP A 193 5.23 -6.52 -7.72
CA TRP A 193 5.95 -7.78 -7.86
C TRP A 193 6.80 -7.82 -9.12
N ILE A 194 7.79 -8.70 -9.13
CA ILE A 194 8.58 -9.00 -10.32
C ILE A 194 7.80 -9.97 -11.22
N GLY A 195 7.51 -9.54 -12.45
CA GLY A 195 6.81 -10.33 -13.45
C GLY A 195 7.65 -11.49 -13.99
N ALA A 196 6.99 -12.51 -14.54
CA ALA A 196 7.67 -13.71 -15.07
C ALA A 196 8.66 -13.41 -16.22
N ASN A 197 8.46 -12.30 -16.93
CA ASN A 197 9.34 -11.79 -17.99
C ASN A 197 10.34 -10.72 -17.51
N GLY A 198 10.49 -10.52 -16.19
CA GLY A 198 11.33 -9.49 -15.61
C GLY A 198 10.78 -8.06 -15.70
N SER A 199 9.49 -7.87 -16.02
CA SER A 199 8.81 -6.59 -15.81
C SER A 199 8.65 -6.28 -14.32
N VAL A 200 8.39 -5.02 -13.96
CA VAL A 200 7.85 -4.68 -12.64
C VAL A 200 6.36 -4.40 -12.78
N GLN A 201 5.55 -5.23 -12.14
CA GLN A 201 4.09 -5.13 -12.18
C GLN A 201 3.60 -4.51 -10.88
N GLY A 202 2.45 -3.86 -10.93
CA GLY A 202 1.80 -3.27 -9.78
C GLY A 202 0.29 -3.48 -9.81
N ALA A 203 -0.31 -3.49 -8.64
CA ALA A 203 -1.74 -3.37 -8.46
C ALA A 203 -2.03 -2.37 -7.34
N TYR A 204 -3.12 -1.61 -7.51
CA TYR A 204 -3.60 -0.70 -6.47
C TYR A 204 -5.07 -0.94 -6.20
N TRP A 205 -5.46 -0.65 -4.97
CA TRP A 205 -6.83 -0.71 -4.51
C TRP A 205 -7.18 0.53 -3.69
N TYR A 206 -8.41 0.99 -3.88
CA TYR A 206 -9.05 1.98 -3.04
C TYR A 206 -10.34 1.41 -2.48
N GLU A 207 -10.67 1.81 -1.27
CA GLU A 207 -11.89 1.36 -0.60
C GLU A 207 -13.16 1.63 -1.45
N GLY A 208 -13.99 0.59 -1.60
CA GLY A 208 -15.16 0.59 -2.49
C GLY A 208 -14.84 0.42 -3.99
N GLY A 209 -13.57 0.21 -4.34
CA GLY A 209 -13.07 -0.07 -5.67
C GLY A 209 -12.72 -1.54 -5.91
N GLN A 210 -12.36 -1.83 -7.15
CA GLN A 210 -11.75 -3.10 -7.57
C GLN A 210 -10.25 -2.89 -7.74
N TRP A 211 -9.44 -3.92 -7.50
CA TRP A 211 -8.02 -3.91 -7.81
C TRP A 211 -7.77 -3.54 -9.26
N GLN A 212 -6.84 -2.61 -9.48
CA GLN A 212 -6.42 -2.17 -10.81
C GLN A 212 -4.96 -2.55 -11.00
N ARG A 213 -4.67 -3.30 -12.06
CA ARG A 213 -3.30 -3.72 -12.41
C ARG A 213 -2.68 -2.78 -13.43
N TYR A 214 -1.37 -2.60 -13.32
CA TYR A 214 -0.58 -1.79 -14.23
C TYR A 214 0.86 -2.32 -14.31
N GLU A 215 1.56 -1.96 -15.38
CA GLU A 215 2.98 -2.21 -15.52
C GLU A 215 3.75 -0.95 -15.11
N LEU A 216 4.62 -1.08 -14.10
CA LEU A 216 5.49 0.00 -13.63
C LEU A 216 6.76 0.10 -14.48
N ALA A 217 7.31 -1.04 -14.90
CA ALA A 217 8.47 -1.11 -15.77
C ALA A 217 8.37 -2.31 -16.74
N PRO A 218 8.78 -2.15 -18.01
CA PRO A 218 8.61 -3.17 -19.05
C PRO A 218 9.46 -4.43 -18.82
N ALA A 219 9.16 -5.48 -19.58
CA ALA A 219 9.90 -6.75 -19.57
C ALA A 219 11.43 -6.54 -19.59
N GLY A 220 12.15 -7.34 -18.80
CA GLY A 220 13.60 -7.25 -18.63
C GLY A 220 14.11 -6.09 -17.77
N SER A 221 13.23 -5.28 -17.16
CA SER A 221 13.64 -4.18 -16.26
C SER A 221 14.16 -4.66 -14.89
N ALA A 222 13.79 -5.85 -14.45
CA ALA A 222 14.12 -6.41 -13.15
C ALA A 222 14.73 -7.82 -13.27
N SER A 223 15.58 -8.17 -12.30
CA SER A 223 16.07 -9.54 -12.14
C SER A 223 14.91 -10.45 -11.70
N PRO A 224 14.64 -11.58 -12.37
CA PRO A 224 13.57 -12.50 -11.97
C PRO A 224 13.72 -13.11 -10.57
N ASN A 225 14.91 -13.05 -9.97
CA ASN A 225 15.18 -13.52 -8.59
C ASN A 225 15.47 -12.35 -7.63
N GLY A 226 15.35 -11.11 -8.12
CA GLY A 226 15.74 -9.92 -7.37
C GLY A 226 14.69 -9.49 -6.36
N GLY A 227 15.16 -8.82 -5.30
CA GLY A 227 14.27 -8.16 -4.35
C GLY A 227 13.56 -6.93 -4.94
N ILE A 228 12.43 -6.61 -4.32
CA ILE A 228 11.68 -5.36 -4.49
C ILE A 228 11.27 -4.86 -3.11
N SER A 229 11.35 -3.56 -2.87
CA SER A 229 10.95 -2.93 -1.62
C SER A 229 10.26 -1.60 -1.91
N ALA A 230 9.22 -1.29 -1.15
CA ALA A 230 8.48 -0.05 -1.30
C ALA A 230 8.28 0.63 0.05
N VAL A 231 8.17 1.96 0.02
CA VAL A 231 7.78 2.78 1.17
C VAL A 231 6.80 3.86 0.74
N SER A 232 6.06 4.39 1.71
CA SER A 232 5.28 5.61 1.57
C SER A 232 5.65 6.53 2.73
N ARG A 233 6.40 7.59 2.44
CA ARG A 233 6.88 8.56 3.46
C ARG A 233 5.83 9.59 3.87
N ILE A 234 4.91 9.91 2.96
CA ILE A 234 3.78 10.83 3.18
C ILE A 234 2.52 10.30 2.48
N PRO A 235 1.31 10.68 2.91
CA PRO A 235 0.06 10.12 2.38
C PRO A 235 -0.08 10.19 0.86
N ASN A 236 0.57 11.14 0.21
CA ASN A 236 0.48 11.41 -1.23
C ASN A 236 1.76 11.04 -2.01
N SER A 237 2.66 10.23 -1.45
CA SER A 237 3.82 9.71 -2.17
C SER A 237 3.97 8.19 -2.01
N MET A 238 4.59 7.58 -3.00
CA MET A 238 5.06 6.20 -2.94
C MET A 238 6.38 6.09 -3.68
N GLU A 239 7.25 5.24 -3.15
CA GLU A 239 8.55 4.98 -3.72
C GLU A 239 8.81 3.47 -3.70
N VAL A 240 9.30 2.94 -4.84
CA VAL A 240 9.54 1.51 -5.04
C VAL A 240 10.94 1.34 -5.62
N TRP A 241 11.72 0.41 -5.06
CA TRP A 241 13.04 0.04 -5.56
C TRP A 241 13.13 -1.44 -5.85
N TRP A 242 13.89 -1.80 -6.88
CA TRP A 242 14.10 -3.20 -7.25
C TRP A 242 15.51 -3.43 -7.81
N ILE A 243 15.93 -4.68 -7.79
CA ILE A 243 17.17 -5.11 -8.44
C ILE A 243 16.93 -5.28 -9.94
N GLY A 244 17.67 -4.52 -10.76
CA GLY A 244 17.61 -4.58 -12.21
C GLY A 244 18.23 -5.86 -12.78
N ALA A 245 17.85 -6.24 -13.99
CA ALA A 245 18.33 -7.47 -14.64
C ALA A 245 19.86 -7.52 -14.85
N ASN A 246 20.51 -6.36 -14.89
CA ASN A 246 21.97 -6.19 -15.00
C ASN A 246 22.66 -5.95 -13.64
N GLY A 247 21.96 -6.14 -12.52
CA GLY A 247 22.46 -5.86 -11.17
C GLY A 247 22.54 -4.38 -10.81
N SER A 248 21.90 -3.47 -11.56
CA SER A 248 21.65 -2.10 -11.09
C SER A 248 20.65 -2.06 -9.95
N VAL A 249 20.60 -0.99 -9.17
CA VAL A 249 19.44 -0.69 -8.30
C VAL A 249 18.60 0.37 -8.98
N GLN A 250 17.36 0.01 -9.31
CA GLN A 250 16.40 0.87 -9.99
C GLN A 250 15.38 1.39 -8.97
N GLY A 251 14.84 2.58 -9.23
CA GLY A 251 13.81 3.19 -8.41
C GLY A 251 12.70 3.79 -9.26
N ALA A 252 11.51 3.86 -8.69
CA ALA A 252 10.41 4.64 -9.22
C ALA A 252 9.72 5.40 -8.09
N TYR A 253 9.34 6.63 -8.34
CA TYR A 253 8.55 7.42 -7.40
C TYR A 253 7.26 7.92 -8.05
N TRP A 254 6.25 8.11 -7.21
CA TRP A 254 4.95 8.64 -7.59
C TRP A 254 4.48 9.64 -6.55
N TYR A 255 3.85 10.71 -7.04
CA TYR A 255 3.11 11.66 -6.23
C TYR A 255 1.68 11.71 -6.72
N GLU A 256 0.74 11.96 -5.80
CA GLU A 256 -0.68 12.07 -6.13
C GLU A 256 -0.94 13.08 -7.25
N GLY A 257 -1.69 12.64 -8.26
CA GLY A 257 -1.96 13.41 -9.49
C GLY A 257 -0.83 13.38 -10.54
N GLY A 258 0.30 12.74 -10.24
CA GLY A 258 1.43 12.58 -11.14
C GLY A 258 1.50 11.22 -11.85
N GLN A 259 2.50 11.08 -12.71
CA GLN A 259 2.90 9.81 -13.34
C GLN A 259 4.13 9.26 -12.62
N TRP A 260 4.27 7.93 -12.62
CA TRP A 260 5.49 7.29 -12.13
C TRP A 260 6.73 7.80 -12.86
N GLN A 261 7.74 8.16 -12.11
CA GLN A 261 9.05 8.58 -12.62
C GLN A 261 10.09 7.54 -12.24
N ARG A 262 10.78 6.99 -13.23
CA ARG A 262 11.83 5.99 -13.02
C ARG A 262 13.21 6.62 -13.02
N TYR A 263 14.10 6.09 -12.20
CA TYR A 263 15.49 6.52 -12.09
C TYR A 263 16.39 5.34 -11.70
N GLU A 264 17.69 5.49 -11.96
CA GLU A 264 18.69 4.54 -11.51
C GLU A 264 19.30 5.08 -10.20
N LEU A 265 19.20 4.30 -9.12
CA LEU A 265 19.80 4.62 -7.82
C LEU A 265 21.27 4.19 -7.77
N ALA A 266 21.60 3.05 -8.39
CA ALA A 266 22.96 2.54 -8.50
C ALA A 266 23.18 1.83 -9.85
N PRO A 267 24.36 2.00 -10.48
CA PRO A 267 24.62 1.48 -11.83
C PRO A 267 24.72 -0.05 -11.88
N ALA A 268 24.71 -0.60 -13.09
CA ALA A 268 24.87 -2.03 -13.35
C ALA A 268 26.00 -2.68 -12.54
N GLY A 269 25.75 -3.88 -12.00
CA GLY A 269 26.68 -4.61 -11.15
C GLY A 269 26.78 -4.14 -9.69
N SER A 270 26.02 -3.12 -9.27
CA SER A 270 26.02 -2.62 -7.89
C SER A 270 25.33 -3.56 -6.89
N ALA A 271 24.45 -4.45 -7.37
CA ALA A 271 23.66 -5.36 -6.55
C ALA A 271 23.76 -6.81 -7.05
N SER A 272 23.61 -7.76 -6.14
CA SER A 272 23.45 -9.17 -6.48
C SER A 272 22.07 -9.37 -7.16
N PRO A 273 21.99 -10.00 -8.36
CA PRO A 273 20.72 -10.27 -9.02
C PRO A 273 19.75 -11.16 -8.24
N ASN A 274 20.23 -11.89 -7.22
CA ASN A 274 19.41 -12.72 -6.33
C ASN A 274 19.29 -12.12 -4.92
N GLY A 275 19.86 -10.93 -4.70
CA GLY A 275 19.97 -10.32 -3.38
C GLY A 275 18.69 -9.61 -2.94
N GLY A 276 18.52 -9.50 -1.63
CA GLY A 276 17.50 -8.67 -1.01
C GLY A 276 17.74 -7.16 -1.18
N ILE A 277 16.65 -6.42 -1.11
CA ILE A 277 16.59 -4.96 -0.97
C ILE A 277 15.54 -4.63 0.09
N SER A 278 15.82 -3.66 0.94
CA SER A 278 14.89 -3.18 1.98
C SER A 278 14.98 -1.66 2.05
N ALA A 279 13.87 -1.01 2.33
CA ALA A 279 13.81 0.43 2.46
C ALA A 279 12.97 0.84 3.67
N VAL A 280 13.31 1.97 4.27
CA VAL A 280 12.51 2.61 5.32
C VAL A 280 12.43 4.11 5.08
N SER A 281 11.43 4.73 5.70
CA SER A 281 11.31 6.17 5.82
C SER A 281 11.03 6.48 7.29
N ARG A 282 12.04 6.96 8.01
CA ARG A 282 11.94 7.28 9.46
C ARG A 282 11.23 8.60 9.73
N ILE A 283 11.29 9.56 8.79
CA ILE A 283 10.63 10.86 8.86
C ILE A 283 10.11 11.25 7.47
N PRO A 284 9.09 12.12 7.35
CA PRO A 284 8.47 12.47 6.07
C PRO A 284 9.42 12.94 4.96
N ASN A 285 10.58 13.48 5.34
CA ASN A 285 11.58 14.07 4.44
C ASN A 285 12.87 13.24 4.34
N SER A 286 12.86 11.97 4.74
CA SER A 286 13.99 11.05 4.54
C SER A 286 13.56 9.72 3.94
N MET A 287 14.48 9.09 3.23
CA MET A 287 14.35 7.70 2.77
C MET A 287 15.72 7.04 2.83
N GLU A 288 15.74 5.77 3.18
CA GLU A 288 16.94 4.96 3.28
C GLU A 288 16.69 3.59 2.65
N VAL A 289 17.66 3.13 1.84
CA VAL A 289 17.56 1.89 1.04
C VAL A 289 18.83 1.08 1.21
N TRP A 290 18.69 -0.18 1.61
CA TRP A 290 19.80 -1.12 1.72
C TRP A 290 19.63 -2.28 0.76
N TRP A 291 20.74 -2.76 0.21
CA TRP A 291 20.74 -3.95 -0.66
C TRP A 291 22.01 -4.78 -0.52
N ILE A 292 21.93 -6.03 -0.95
CA ILE A 292 23.08 -6.92 -1.05
C ILE A 292 23.87 -6.63 -2.33
N GLY A 293 25.13 -6.26 -2.18
CA GLY A 293 26.05 -6.00 -3.29
C GLY A 293 26.44 -7.28 -4.05
N ALA A 294 26.87 -7.14 -5.30
CA ALA A 294 27.26 -8.28 -6.14
C ALA A 294 28.44 -9.10 -5.58
N ASN A 295 29.26 -8.49 -4.72
CA ASN A 295 30.38 -9.11 -4.00
C ASN A 295 30.02 -9.54 -2.56
N GLY A 296 28.74 -9.53 -2.19
CA GLY A 296 28.28 -9.84 -0.83
C GLY A 296 28.56 -8.74 0.21
N SER A 297 28.85 -7.50 -0.22
CA SER A 297 28.80 -6.33 0.66
C SER A 297 27.35 -5.99 1.02
N VAL A 298 27.17 -5.20 2.07
CA VAL A 298 25.89 -4.54 2.37
C VAL A 298 26.02 -3.08 2.00
N GLN A 299 25.20 -2.65 1.05
CA GLN A 299 25.22 -1.30 0.51
C GLN A 299 24.06 -0.48 1.08
N ASP A 300 24.25 0.82 1.18
CA ASP A 300 23.28 1.79 1.69
C ASP A 300 23.19 2.98 0.73
N ALA A 301 21.98 3.47 0.51
CA ALA A 301 21.73 4.79 -0.03
C ALA A 301 20.70 5.54 0.82
N TYR A 302 20.99 6.80 1.12
CA TYR A 302 20.06 7.69 1.82
C TYR A 302 19.77 8.96 1.03
N TRP A 303 18.59 9.51 1.28
CA TRP A 303 18.11 10.75 0.68
C TRP A 303 17.38 11.60 1.71
N TYR A 304 17.59 12.91 1.59
CA TYR A 304 16.81 13.92 2.29
C TYR A 304 16.18 14.87 1.28
N GLU A 305 15.01 15.40 1.63
CA GLU A 305 14.31 16.37 0.79
C GLU A 305 15.19 17.57 0.41
N GLY A 306 15.23 17.88 -0.88
CA GLY A 306 16.10 18.91 -1.47
C GLY A 306 17.54 18.46 -1.74
N GLY A 307 17.92 17.25 -1.32
CA GLY A 307 19.25 16.66 -1.53
C GLY A 307 19.33 15.70 -2.71
N GLN A 308 20.56 15.22 -2.96
CA GLN A 308 20.85 14.09 -3.86
C GLN A 308 21.05 12.83 -3.05
N TRP A 309 20.75 11.67 -3.64
CA TRP A 309 21.08 10.37 -3.05
C TRP A 309 22.58 10.29 -2.73
N GLN A 310 22.88 9.87 -1.52
CA GLN A 310 24.24 9.57 -1.07
C GLN A 310 24.36 8.06 -0.88
N ARG A 311 25.50 7.49 -1.27
CA ARG A 311 25.72 6.03 -1.21
C ARG A 311 26.96 5.72 -0.38
N PHE A 312 26.89 4.66 0.39
CA PHE A 312 28.03 4.14 1.14
C PHE A 312 27.92 2.63 1.37
N GLU A 313 29.04 2.03 1.77
CA GLU A 313 29.10 0.63 2.13
C GLU A 313 28.91 0.48 3.64
N LEU A 314 27.83 -0.19 4.06
CA LEU A 314 27.53 -0.49 5.46
C LEU A 314 28.39 -1.66 5.98
N ALA A 315 28.63 -2.66 5.12
CA ALA A 315 29.49 -3.80 5.43
C ALA A 315 30.30 -4.26 4.22
N PRO A 316 31.59 -4.64 4.40
CA PRO A 316 32.50 -4.95 3.30
C PRO A 316 32.11 -6.22 2.54
N ALA A 317 32.75 -6.43 1.38
CA ALA A 317 32.60 -7.62 0.56
C ALA A 317 32.65 -8.93 1.38
N GLY A 318 31.75 -9.87 1.08
CA GLY A 318 31.62 -11.14 1.79
C GLY A 318 30.89 -11.08 3.14
N SER A 319 30.36 -9.92 3.55
CA SER A 319 29.60 -9.79 4.80
C SER A 319 28.19 -10.40 4.74
N ALA A 320 27.63 -10.55 3.55
CA ALA A 320 26.28 -11.06 3.32
C ALA A 320 26.26 -12.18 2.28
N SER A 321 25.28 -13.09 2.40
CA SER A 321 24.97 -14.05 1.35
C SER A 321 24.42 -13.32 0.12
N THR A 322 24.93 -13.62 -1.06
CA THR A 322 24.47 -13.00 -2.32
C THR A 322 23.06 -13.43 -2.74
N ASN A 323 22.51 -14.47 -2.12
CA ASN A 323 21.10 -14.88 -2.26
C ASN A 323 20.27 -14.55 -1.02
N GLY A 324 20.88 -13.92 -0.01
CA GLY A 324 20.23 -13.64 1.27
C GLY A 324 19.32 -12.41 1.19
N ALA A 325 18.34 -12.39 2.08
CA ALA A 325 17.51 -11.21 2.30
C ALA A 325 18.17 -10.19 3.25
N ILE A 326 17.62 -8.99 3.21
CA ILE A 326 17.90 -7.87 4.10
C ILE A 326 16.55 -7.30 4.54
N SER A 327 16.43 -6.92 5.80
CA SER A 327 15.22 -6.29 6.37
C SER A 327 15.65 -5.13 7.24
N ALA A 328 14.88 -4.05 7.22
CA ALA A 328 15.15 -2.87 8.02
C ALA A 328 13.87 -2.36 8.67
N VAL A 329 14.00 -1.77 9.86
CA VAL A 329 12.93 -1.02 10.51
C VAL A 329 13.45 0.31 11.05
N SER A 330 12.53 1.24 11.27
CA SER A 330 12.76 2.41 12.11
C SER A 330 11.66 2.45 13.15
N ARG A 331 12.06 2.33 14.42
CA ARG A 331 11.15 2.29 15.57
C ARG A 331 10.86 3.67 16.15
N ILE A 332 11.78 4.62 15.96
CA ILE A 332 11.67 6.03 16.32
C ILE A 332 12.37 6.89 15.27
N ASN A 333 11.96 8.16 15.16
CA ASN A 333 12.42 9.07 14.11
C ASN A 333 13.95 9.23 14.02
N ASN A 334 14.69 8.93 15.08
CA ASN A 334 16.14 9.07 15.16
C ASN A 334 16.89 7.73 15.28
N SER A 335 16.25 6.60 14.97
CA SER A 335 16.91 5.28 14.91
C SER A 335 16.58 4.54 13.62
N MET A 336 17.53 3.70 13.20
CA MET A 336 17.34 2.72 12.14
C MET A 336 18.08 1.45 12.52
N GLU A 337 17.49 0.32 12.16
CA GLU A 337 18.03 -1.01 12.44
C GLU A 337 17.87 -1.89 11.19
N VAL A 338 18.93 -2.62 10.85
CA VAL A 338 19.05 -3.39 9.60
C VAL A 338 19.61 -4.77 9.93
N TRP A 339 18.95 -5.82 9.44
CA TRP A 339 19.40 -7.20 9.58
C TRP A 339 19.58 -7.86 8.23
N TRP A 340 20.58 -8.73 8.12
CA TRP A 340 20.83 -9.50 6.90
C TRP A 340 21.38 -10.90 7.22
N ILE A 341 21.26 -11.79 6.24
CA ILE A 341 21.86 -13.12 6.32
C ILE A 341 23.33 -13.05 5.89
N GLY A 342 24.24 -13.45 6.78
CA GLY A 342 25.67 -13.51 6.54
C GLY A 342 26.05 -14.59 5.51
N ALA A 343 27.22 -14.45 4.87
CA ALA A 343 27.70 -15.41 3.86
C ALA A 343 27.91 -16.83 4.42
N ASN A 344 28.07 -16.97 5.73
CA ASN A 344 28.20 -18.23 6.47
C ASN A 344 26.88 -18.67 7.15
N GLY A 345 25.75 -18.03 6.83
CA GLY A 345 24.45 -18.30 7.44
C GLY A 345 24.30 -17.77 8.87
N SER A 346 25.14 -16.85 9.32
CA SER A 346 24.86 -16.05 10.52
C SER A 346 23.72 -15.06 10.28
N VAL A 347 23.15 -14.52 11.35
CA VAL A 347 22.25 -13.36 11.28
C VAL A 347 23.01 -12.16 11.81
N GLN A 348 23.19 -11.16 10.96
CA GLN A 348 23.91 -9.93 11.27
C GLN A 348 22.93 -8.80 11.56
N ASP A 349 23.35 -7.85 12.38
CA ASP A 349 22.61 -6.66 12.77
C ASP A 349 23.52 -5.43 12.61
N ALA A 350 22.96 -4.35 12.09
CA ALA A 350 23.50 -3.02 12.22
C ALA A 350 22.45 -2.04 12.73
N TYR A 351 22.85 -1.15 13.64
CA TYR A 351 21.98 -0.09 14.13
C TYR A 351 22.67 1.27 14.06
N TRP A 352 21.84 2.30 13.92
CA TRP A 352 22.25 3.69 13.89
C TRP A 352 21.32 4.57 14.71
N TYR A 353 21.92 5.56 15.37
CA TYR A 353 21.21 6.66 16.02
C TYR A 353 21.70 7.98 15.45
N GLU A 354 20.80 8.96 15.40
CA GLU A 354 21.13 10.31 14.94
C GLU A 354 22.33 10.91 15.68
N GLY A 355 23.30 11.42 14.91
CA GLY A 355 24.57 11.93 15.42
C GLY A 355 25.64 10.85 15.71
N GLY A 356 25.31 9.57 15.57
CA GLY A 356 26.20 8.43 15.78
C GLY A 356 26.80 7.84 14.50
N GLN A 357 27.62 6.80 14.68
CA GLN A 357 28.11 5.92 13.63
C GLN A 357 27.35 4.60 13.68
N TRP A 358 27.20 3.95 12.52
CA TRP A 358 26.67 2.59 12.46
C TRP A 358 27.49 1.65 13.35
N GLN A 359 26.79 0.91 14.19
CA GLN A 359 27.34 -0.17 14.99
C GLN A 359 26.87 -1.50 14.39
N ARG A 360 27.72 -2.52 14.44
CA ARG A 360 27.42 -3.84 13.88
C ARG A 360 27.70 -4.94 14.88
N PHE A 361 26.85 -5.96 14.90
CA PHE A 361 27.06 -7.15 15.71
C PHE A 361 26.41 -8.38 15.08
N GLU A 362 26.80 -9.55 15.58
CA GLU A 362 26.20 -10.82 15.18
C GLU A 362 25.04 -11.14 16.13
N LEU A 363 23.82 -11.18 15.60
CA LEU A 363 22.61 -11.55 16.34
C LEU A 363 22.52 -13.07 16.55
N ALA A 364 22.94 -13.84 15.55
CA ALA A 364 22.99 -15.30 15.61
C ALA A 364 24.21 -15.86 14.88
N PRO A 365 24.87 -16.90 15.41
CA PRO A 365 26.13 -17.42 14.89
C PRO A 365 26.00 -18.09 13.52
N ALA A 366 27.13 -18.37 12.87
CA ALA A 366 27.21 -19.10 11.62
C ALA A 366 26.32 -20.36 11.60
N GLY A 367 25.62 -20.58 10.48
CA GLY A 367 24.68 -21.70 10.31
C GLY A 367 23.31 -21.52 10.98
N SER A 368 23.03 -20.39 11.61
CA SER A 368 21.71 -20.12 12.24
C SER A 368 20.58 -19.85 11.23
N ALA A 369 20.91 -19.44 10.00
CA ALA A 369 19.98 -19.10 8.95
C ALA A 369 20.32 -19.82 7.63
N SER A 370 19.29 -20.07 6.81
CA SER A 370 19.49 -20.50 5.42
C SER A 370 20.11 -19.35 4.62
N THR A 371 21.15 -19.62 3.84
CA THR A 371 21.81 -18.60 3.00
C THR A 371 20.96 -18.11 1.83
N ASN A 372 19.89 -18.83 1.49
CA ASN A 372 18.87 -18.40 0.53
C ASN A 372 17.56 -18.00 1.22
N GLY A 373 17.55 -18.04 2.55
CA GLY A 373 16.37 -17.74 3.36
C GLY A 373 16.12 -16.24 3.44
N THR A 374 14.93 -15.92 3.93
CA THR A 374 14.48 -14.55 4.14
C THR A 374 14.52 -14.16 5.61
N ILE A 375 14.50 -12.84 5.84
CA ILE A 375 14.45 -12.21 7.16
C ILE A 375 13.36 -11.13 7.13
N SER A 376 12.59 -11.00 8.20
CA SER A 376 11.58 -9.96 8.36
C SER A 376 11.64 -9.42 9.77
N ALA A 377 11.45 -8.11 9.92
CA ALA A 377 11.48 -7.45 11.22
C ALA A 377 10.31 -6.48 11.35
N VAL A 378 9.83 -6.31 12.57
CA VAL A 378 8.84 -5.30 12.94
C VAL A 378 9.25 -4.60 14.22
N SER A 379 8.75 -3.39 14.41
CA SER A 379 8.70 -2.75 15.72
C SER A 379 7.25 -2.49 16.06
N ARG A 380 6.78 -3.04 17.18
CA ARG A 380 5.40 -2.86 17.64
C ARG A 380 5.20 -1.58 18.42
N ILE A 381 6.22 -1.23 19.20
CA ILE A 381 6.28 -0.07 20.08
C ILE A 381 7.68 0.52 20.03
N PRO A 382 7.85 1.83 20.31
CA PRO A 382 9.14 2.51 20.19
C PRO A 382 10.33 1.83 20.89
N ASN A 383 10.06 1.04 21.93
CA ASN A 383 11.05 0.35 22.77
C ASN A 383 11.11 -1.16 22.55
N SER A 384 10.55 -1.70 21.46
CA SER A 384 10.68 -3.11 21.08
C SER A 384 11.03 -3.32 19.61
N MET A 385 11.70 -4.44 19.34
CA MET A 385 11.96 -4.94 18.00
C MET A 385 11.87 -6.45 18.00
N GLU A 386 11.32 -6.99 16.93
CA GLU A 386 11.21 -8.43 16.70
C GLU A 386 11.66 -8.78 15.29
N VAL A 387 12.41 -9.87 15.17
CA VAL A 387 13.07 -10.30 13.94
C VAL A 387 12.85 -11.80 13.77
N TRP A 388 12.36 -12.20 12.60
CA TRP A 388 12.18 -13.61 12.23
C TRP A 388 13.00 -13.96 11.01
N TRP A 389 13.52 -15.18 10.98
CA TRP A 389 14.24 -15.71 9.83
C TRP A 389 14.04 -17.21 9.66
N ILE A 390 14.32 -17.69 8.44
CA ILE A 390 14.32 -19.11 8.13
C ILE A 390 15.67 -19.74 8.51
N GLY A 391 15.65 -20.73 9.40
CA GLY A 391 16.82 -21.49 9.83
C GLY A 391 17.39 -22.38 8.72
N ALA A 392 18.66 -22.76 8.83
CA ALA A 392 19.33 -23.60 7.83
C ALA A 392 18.70 -25.01 7.68
N ASN A 393 17.97 -25.47 8.70
CA ASN A 393 17.22 -26.72 8.72
C ASN A 393 15.71 -26.54 8.39
N GLY A 394 15.29 -25.35 7.95
CA GLY A 394 13.89 -25.03 7.69
C GLY A 394 13.03 -24.78 8.94
N SER A 395 13.62 -24.57 10.12
CA SER A 395 12.91 -24.01 11.28
C SER A 395 12.52 -22.54 11.03
N VAL A 396 11.54 -22.03 11.75
CA VAL A 396 11.29 -20.57 11.85
C VAL A 396 11.87 -20.09 13.18
N GLN A 397 12.82 -19.17 13.11
CA GLN A 397 13.52 -18.61 14.26
C GLN A 397 12.98 -17.21 14.56
N ASP A 398 13.00 -16.83 15.83
CA ASP A 398 12.56 -15.54 16.37
C ASP A 398 13.65 -14.97 17.28
N ALA A 399 13.91 -13.67 17.15
CA ALA A 399 14.61 -12.90 18.15
C ALA A 399 13.81 -11.64 18.51
N TYR A 400 13.75 -11.32 19.80
CA TYR A 400 13.14 -10.10 20.30
C TYR A 400 14.08 -9.31 21.20
N TRP A 401 13.87 -8.00 21.21
CA TRP A 401 14.61 -7.05 22.03
C TRP A 401 13.68 -6.01 22.63
N TYR A 402 13.98 -5.64 23.87
CA TYR A 402 13.39 -4.51 24.57
C TYR A 402 14.47 -3.54 25.01
N GLU A 403 14.14 -2.26 25.03
CA GLU A 403 15.07 -1.21 25.48
C GLU A 403 15.64 -1.48 26.87
N GLY A 404 16.97 -1.41 26.99
CA GLY A 404 17.72 -1.75 28.19
C GLY A 404 17.96 -3.25 28.40
N GLY A 405 17.43 -4.12 27.53
CA GLY A 405 17.59 -5.57 27.57
C GLY A 405 18.66 -6.11 26.61
N GLN A 406 18.83 -7.43 26.66
CA GLN A 406 19.61 -8.22 25.68
C GLN A 406 18.65 -8.93 24.73
N TRP A 407 19.08 -9.15 23.49
CA TRP A 407 18.36 -9.98 22.54
C TRP A 407 18.08 -11.37 23.12
N GLN A 408 16.84 -11.79 23.02
CA GLN A 408 16.42 -13.14 23.36
C GLN A 408 16.04 -13.86 22.08
N ARG A 409 16.35 -15.16 22.00
CA ARG A 409 16.11 -15.97 20.80
C ARG A 409 15.34 -17.22 21.15
N PHE A 410 14.41 -17.61 20.28
CA PHE A 410 13.69 -18.87 20.40
C PHE A 410 13.26 -19.39 19.03
N GLU A 411 12.86 -20.66 19.01
CA GLU A 411 12.32 -21.32 17.83
C GLU A 411 10.80 -21.17 17.81
N LEU A 412 10.27 -20.46 16.82
CA LEU A 412 8.82 -20.28 16.61
C LEU A 412 8.20 -21.54 15.98
N ALA A 413 8.93 -22.19 15.07
CA ALA A 413 8.50 -23.44 14.46
C ALA A 413 9.68 -24.40 14.20
N PRO A 414 9.50 -25.72 14.41
CA PRO A 414 10.58 -26.69 14.36
C PRO A 414 11.16 -26.90 12.96
N ALA A 415 12.30 -27.59 12.89
CA ALA A 415 12.96 -27.96 11.64
C ALA A 415 11.98 -28.54 10.60
N GLY A 416 12.14 -28.14 9.33
CA GLY A 416 11.26 -28.52 8.23
C GLY A 416 9.90 -27.81 8.16
N SER A 417 9.60 -26.86 9.06
CA SER A 417 8.35 -26.09 9.02
C SER A 417 8.28 -25.06 7.89
N ALA A 418 9.42 -24.63 7.36
CA ALA A 418 9.54 -23.62 6.31
C ALA A 418 10.42 -24.11 5.15
N SER A 419 10.15 -23.60 3.94
CA SER A 419 11.06 -23.75 2.81
C SER A 419 12.34 -22.95 3.07
N THR A 420 13.51 -23.56 2.88
CA THR A 420 14.80 -22.88 3.07
C THR A 420 15.09 -21.78 2.05
N ASN A 421 14.32 -21.70 0.97
CA ASN A 421 14.35 -20.60 0.00
C ASN A 421 13.08 -19.73 0.08
N GLY A 422 12.18 -20.04 1.01
CA GLY A 422 10.88 -19.40 1.12
C GLY A 422 10.94 -18.05 1.82
N ALA A 423 9.90 -17.26 1.60
CA ALA A 423 9.75 -15.97 2.25
C ALA A 423 9.10 -16.05 3.63
N ILE A 424 9.44 -15.08 4.48
CA ILE A 424 8.80 -14.74 5.75
C ILE A 424 8.44 -13.25 5.72
N SER A 425 7.26 -12.91 6.21
CA SER A 425 6.80 -11.52 6.36
C SER A 425 6.03 -11.38 7.65
N ALA A 426 6.20 -10.25 8.33
CA ALA A 426 5.53 -9.98 9.58
C ALA A 426 4.92 -8.58 9.58
N VAL A 427 3.84 -8.41 10.35
CA VAL A 427 3.23 -7.12 10.64
C VAL A 427 2.87 -7.03 12.12
N SER A 428 2.73 -5.80 12.60
CA SER A 428 2.15 -5.47 13.90
C SER A 428 0.92 -4.60 13.66
N ARG A 429 -0.28 -5.15 13.82
CA ARG A 429 -1.53 -4.39 13.62
C ARG A 429 -1.83 -3.38 14.71
N ILE A 430 -1.55 -3.77 15.94
CA ILE A 430 -1.71 -2.97 17.16
C ILE A 430 -0.47 -3.18 18.03
N PRO A 431 -0.14 -2.24 18.94
CA PRO A 431 1.06 -2.32 19.79
C PRO A 431 1.31 -3.66 20.50
N ASN A 432 0.23 -4.42 20.75
CA ASN A 432 0.24 -5.63 21.55
C ASN A 432 -0.04 -6.89 20.73
N SER A 433 0.13 -6.85 19.40
CA SER A 433 -0.04 -8.01 18.53
C SER A 433 1.12 -8.16 17.53
N MET A 434 1.39 -9.39 17.13
CA MET A 434 2.27 -9.72 16.01
C MET A 434 1.66 -10.82 15.19
N GLU A 435 1.84 -10.71 13.88
CA GLU A 435 1.44 -11.73 12.94
C GLU A 435 2.59 -11.97 11.97
N VAL A 436 2.91 -13.24 11.75
CA VAL A 436 4.05 -13.70 10.97
C VAL A 436 3.56 -14.78 10.02
N TRP A 437 3.88 -14.62 8.74
CA TRP A 437 3.56 -15.60 7.71
C TRP A 437 4.82 -16.08 7.03
N TRP A 438 4.84 -17.37 6.68
CA TRP A 438 5.95 -17.94 5.91
C TRP A 438 5.49 -19.02 4.95
N ILE A 439 6.35 -19.30 3.97
CA ILE A 439 6.16 -20.39 3.02
C ILE A 439 6.65 -21.71 3.63
N GLY A 440 5.75 -22.67 3.80
CA GLY A 440 6.05 -24.01 4.30
C GLY A 440 6.92 -24.81 3.34
N ALA A 441 7.60 -25.85 3.84
CA ALA A 441 8.48 -26.70 3.04
C ALA A 441 7.77 -27.43 1.88
N ASN A 442 6.45 -27.61 1.99
CA ASN A 442 5.57 -28.21 0.98
C ASN A 442 4.82 -27.16 0.12
N GLY A 443 5.18 -25.88 0.22
CA GLY A 443 4.50 -24.79 -0.48
C GLY A 443 3.15 -24.37 0.13
N SER A 444 2.80 -24.80 1.35
CA SER A 444 1.70 -24.19 2.11
C SER A 444 2.03 -22.75 2.49
N VAL A 445 1.02 -21.93 2.80
CA VAL A 445 1.23 -20.66 3.52
C VAL A 445 0.87 -20.87 4.97
N GLN A 446 1.82 -20.60 5.86
CA GLN A 446 1.67 -20.77 7.31
C GLN A 446 1.49 -19.41 7.97
N ASP A 447 0.75 -19.39 9.07
CA ASP A 447 0.48 -18.23 9.92
C ASP A 447 0.90 -18.55 11.37
N ALA A 448 1.52 -17.58 12.01
CA ALA A 448 1.61 -17.51 13.46
C ALA A 448 1.18 -16.14 13.95
N TYR A 449 0.42 -16.12 15.05
CA TYR A 449 0.05 -14.88 15.72
C TYR A 449 0.33 -14.93 17.22
N TRP A 450 0.57 -13.76 17.78
CA TRP A 450 0.80 -13.57 19.20
C TRP A 450 0.10 -12.30 19.69
N TYR A 451 -0.44 -12.40 20.91
CA TYR A 451 -0.97 -11.27 21.66
C TYR A 451 -0.25 -11.18 23.00
N GLU A 452 -0.07 -9.96 23.51
CA GLU A 452 0.56 -9.73 24.80
C GLU A 452 -0.09 -10.56 25.93
N GLY A 453 0.76 -11.24 26.71
CA GLY A 453 0.35 -12.17 27.76
C GLY A 453 -0.08 -13.56 27.28
N GLY A 454 -0.13 -13.79 25.96
CA GLY A 454 -0.47 -15.06 25.33
C GLY A 454 0.73 -15.92 24.92
N GLN A 455 0.41 -17.08 24.35
CA GLN A 455 1.35 -17.96 23.65
C GLN A 455 1.15 -17.82 22.15
N TRP A 456 2.22 -18.00 21.38
CA TRP A 456 2.12 -18.10 19.93
C TRP A 456 1.12 -19.17 19.51
N GLN A 457 0.20 -18.80 18.65
CA GLN A 457 -0.72 -19.72 17.98
C GLN A 457 -0.28 -19.86 16.54
N ARG A 458 -0.46 -21.05 15.96
CA ARG A 458 -0.04 -21.35 14.59
C ARG A 458 -1.14 -22.07 13.84
N PHE A 459 -1.33 -21.73 12.58
CA PHE A 459 -2.24 -22.45 11.69
C PHE A 459 -1.78 -22.38 10.23
N GLU A 460 -2.31 -23.29 9.42
CA GLU A 460 -2.12 -23.25 7.97
C GLU A 460 -3.13 -22.29 7.37
N LEU A 461 -2.63 -21.21 6.75
CA LEU A 461 -3.46 -20.21 6.06
C LEU A 461 -3.92 -20.72 4.68
N ALA A 462 -3.01 -21.38 3.96
CA ALA A 462 -3.29 -21.97 2.66
C ALA A 462 -2.60 -23.35 2.51
N PRO A 463 -3.27 -24.34 1.87
CA PRO A 463 -2.79 -25.72 1.84
C PRO A 463 -1.50 -25.91 1.03
N ALA A 464 -0.87 -27.08 1.18
CA ALA A 464 0.31 -27.47 0.43
C ALA A 464 0.19 -27.19 -1.09
N GLY A 465 1.25 -26.66 -1.69
CA GLY A 465 1.30 -26.26 -3.10
C GLY A 465 0.63 -24.93 -3.45
N SER A 466 0.10 -24.18 -2.47
CA SER A 466 -0.52 -22.87 -2.72
C SER A 466 0.50 -21.78 -3.09
N ALA A 467 1.73 -21.87 -2.60
CA ALA A 467 2.82 -20.92 -2.83
C ALA A 467 4.01 -21.59 -3.51
N SER A 468 4.76 -20.82 -4.30
CA SER A 468 6.09 -21.23 -4.77
C SER A 468 7.03 -21.39 -3.57
N THR A 469 7.77 -22.49 -3.48
CA THR A 469 8.74 -22.71 -2.38
C THR A 469 9.93 -21.74 -2.41
N ASN A 470 10.12 -21.01 -3.50
CA ASN A 470 11.11 -19.92 -3.62
C ASN A 470 10.42 -18.54 -3.71
N GLY A 471 9.10 -18.51 -3.58
CA GLY A 471 8.29 -17.32 -3.80
C GLY A 471 8.43 -16.31 -2.66
N ALA A 472 7.91 -15.12 -2.92
CA ALA A 472 7.84 -14.05 -1.93
C ALA A 472 6.47 -13.98 -1.24
N ILE A 473 6.45 -13.41 -0.04
CA ILE A 473 5.25 -13.06 0.73
C ILE A 473 5.40 -11.63 1.23
N SER A 474 4.33 -10.85 1.19
CA SER A 474 4.28 -9.49 1.71
C SER A 474 2.93 -9.26 2.36
N ALA A 475 2.91 -8.50 3.46
CA ALA A 475 1.70 -8.20 4.17
C ALA A 475 1.67 -6.75 4.62
N VAL A 476 0.46 -6.19 4.75
CA VAL A 476 0.20 -4.89 5.34
C VAL A 476 -0.97 -4.93 6.31
N SER A 477 -0.96 -4.01 7.26
CA SER A 477 -2.12 -3.63 8.05
C SER A 477 -2.43 -2.17 7.79
N ARG A 478 -3.64 -1.86 7.32
CA ARG A 478 -4.09 -0.49 7.00
C ARG A 478 -4.89 0.15 8.14
N VAL A 479 -5.55 -0.67 8.95
CA VAL A 479 -6.31 -0.29 10.15
C VAL A 479 -6.13 -1.37 11.24
N PRO A 480 -6.33 -1.06 12.54
CA PRO A 480 -6.05 -1.97 13.67
C PRO A 480 -6.58 -3.40 13.57
N ASN A 481 -7.66 -3.63 12.80
CA ASN A 481 -8.27 -4.95 12.63
C ASN A 481 -8.23 -5.44 11.17
N SER A 482 -7.27 -4.97 10.36
CA SER A 482 -7.11 -5.44 9.00
C SER A 482 -5.77 -6.14 8.81
N MET A 483 -5.80 -7.25 8.09
CA MET A 483 -4.60 -7.86 7.51
C MET A 483 -4.88 -8.13 6.05
N GLU A 484 -3.86 -7.88 5.26
CA GLU A 484 -3.85 -8.15 3.84
C GLU A 484 -2.50 -8.77 3.50
N ILE A 485 -2.53 -9.92 2.83
CA ILE A 485 -1.35 -10.75 2.58
C ILE A 485 -1.35 -11.14 1.12
N TRP A 486 -0.21 -10.98 0.46
CA TRP A 486 0.03 -11.44 -0.89
C TRP A 486 1.19 -12.41 -0.94
N TRP A 487 1.07 -13.43 -1.79
CA TRP A 487 2.18 -14.34 -2.09
C TRP A 487 2.20 -14.76 -3.56
N ILE A 488 3.38 -15.22 -3.98
CA ILE A 488 3.55 -15.80 -5.31
C ILE A 488 3.13 -17.28 -5.29
N GLY A 489 2.10 -17.60 -6.07
CA GLY A 489 1.59 -18.96 -6.21
C GLY A 489 2.58 -19.89 -6.92
N ALA A 490 2.42 -21.22 -6.74
CA ALA A 490 3.31 -22.21 -7.34
C ALA A 490 3.34 -22.19 -8.88
N ASN A 491 2.29 -21.65 -9.50
CA ASN A 491 2.16 -21.45 -10.96
C ASN A 491 2.50 -20.01 -11.41
N GLY A 492 3.06 -19.18 -10.53
CA GLY A 492 3.37 -17.77 -10.81
C GLY A 492 2.16 -16.83 -10.82
N SER A 493 1.00 -17.24 -10.29
CA SER A 493 -0.09 -16.32 -9.95
C SER A 493 0.30 -15.40 -8.80
N VAL A 494 -0.38 -14.26 -8.64
CA VAL A 494 -0.32 -13.47 -7.39
C VAL A 494 -1.61 -13.75 -6.63
N GLN A 495 -1.47 -14.36 -5.45
CA GLN A 495 -2.58 -14.68 -4.56
C GLN A 495 -2.71 -13.56 -3.52
N ASP A 496 -3.94 -13.34 -3.08
CA ASP A 496 -4.34 -12.33 -2.10
C ASP A 496 -5.19 -13.03 -1.03
N THR A 497 -4.97 -12.71 0.24
CA THR A 497 -5.80 -13.14 1.34
C THR A 497 -5.88 -12.09 2.43
N TYR A 498 -7.11 -11.84 2.87
CA TYR A 498 -7.41 -10.78 3.80
C TYR A 498 -8.31 -11.23 4.95
N TRP A 499 -8.17 -10.47 6.03
CA TRP A 499 -9.00 -10.57 7.21
C TRP A 499 -9.35 -9.17 7.70
N TYR A 500 -10.64 -8.86 7.76
CA TYR A 500 -11.14 -7.64 8.41
C TYR A 500 -12.06 -8.04 9.58
N GLY A 501 -11.71 -7.58 10.78
CA GLY A 501 -12.34 -8.00 12.05
C GLY A 501 -13.00 -6.93 12.88
#